data_AF-A0A838PSG2-F1
#
_entry.id   AF-A0A838PSG2-F1
#
_cell.length_a   1.000
_cell.length_b   1.000
_cell.length_c   1.000
_cell.angle_alpha   90.00
_cell.angle_beta   90.00
_cell.angle_gamma   90.00
#
_symmetry.space_group_name_H-M   'P 1'
#
loop_
_entity.id
_entity.type
_entity.pdbx_description
1 polymer ?
#
loop_
_entity_poly.entity_id
_entity_poly.type
_entity_poly.pdbx_seq_one_letter_code
_entity_poly.pdbx_strand_id
1 'polypeptide(L)'
;MVHHYGSRPEFVLLGGLVPELLCSCTSFQHAGTTDVDVQVDLEIACGSVNTTRLEQALRNAEFEPDSQRVWRWTATSSAPGTVVKFEMLADLGNVPAEATVKFDGCDQLGAVNLRGTGFASRDVEVREPRTRVGGVEHVAEVNVTALAGFLLAKCAAARSRRKPKDWYDIAFVLLHNDAGGPNDAAQAVLDQFGDELAGVRAGCRSRLAVSLHDTNGVPPPGGRLAASMEG
;
A
#
# COMPACT_ATOMS: atom_id res chain seq x y z
N MET A 1 17.90 1.92 -5.34
CA MET A 1 17.16 2.32 -6.55
C MET A 1 16.87 3.81 -6.59
N VAL A 2 16.13 4.43 -5.65
CA VAL A 2 15.72 5.85 -5.76
C VAL A 2 16.90 6.82 -5.96
N HIS A 3 18.02 6.60 -5.25
CA HIS A 3 19.25 7.36 -5.46
C HIS A 3 19.76 7.33 -6.93
N HIS A 4 19.60 6.20 -7.63
CA HIS A 4 19.99 6.06 -9.04
C HIS A 4 18.95 6.65 -10.02
N TYR A 5 17.75 6.96 -9.55
CA TYR A 5 16.73 7.65 -10.35
C TYR A 5 17.08 9.15 -10.55
N GLY A 6 17.90 9.72 -9.65
CA GLY A 6 18.43 11.09 -9.77
C GLY A 6 17.44 12.21 -9.48
N SER A 7 16.20 11.88 -9.15
CA SER A 7 15.12 12.77 -8.71
C SER A 7 14.08 11.96 -7.92
N ARG A 8 13.09 12.61 -7.34
CA ARG A 8 11.94 11.91 -6.76
C ARG A 8 11.20 11.16 -7.88
N PRO A 9 11.00 9.83 -7.77
CA PRO A 9 10.23 9.08 -8.75
C PRO A 9 8.74 9.40 -8.60
N GLU A 10 7.96 9.18 -9.66
CA GLU A 10 6.53 9.49 -9.65
C GLU A 10 5.68 8.32 -9.16
N PHE A 11 6.22 7.09 -9.14
CA PHE A 11 5.55 5.97 -8.46
C PHE A 11 5.27 6.28 -6.98
N VAL A 12 4.24 5.63 -6.43
CA VAL A 12 3.84 5.76 -5.03
C VAL A 12 4.08 4.45 -4.28
N LEU A 13 4.87 4.48 -3.20
CA LEU A 13 5.05 3.35 -2.30
C LEU A 13 3.72 2.99 -1.63
N LEU A 14 3.34 1.72 -1.73
CA LEU A 14 2.21 1.12 -1.03
C LEU A 14 2.59 -0.25 -0.44
N GLY A 15 1.62 -0.97 0.12
CA GLY A 15 1.86 -2.34 0.56
C GLY A 15 2.44 -2.44 1.98
N GLY A 16 3.15 -3.53 2.26
CA GLY A 16 3.48 -3.92 3.64
C GLY A 16 4.53 -3.05 4.36
N LEU A 17 5.21 -2.14 3.65
CA LEU A 17 6.18 -1.20 4.23
C LEU A 17 5.53 0.07 4.78
N VAL A 18 4.34 0.41 4.30
CA VAL A 18 3.65 1.66 4.66
C VAL A 18 3.15 1.70 6.11
N PRO A 19 2.69 0.62 6.75
CA PRO A 19 2.24 0.66 8.15
C PRO A 19 3.26 1.26 9.12
N GLU A 20 4.56 1.05 8.92
CA GLU A 20 5.60 1.64 9.78
C GLU A 20 5.67 3.17 9.64
N LEU A 21 5.25 3.73 8.49
CA LEU A 21 5.25 5.16 8.22
C LEU A 21 3.95 5.86 8.68
N LEU A 22 2.85 5.11 8.73
CA LEU A 22 1.53 5.60 9.18
C LEU A 22 1.30 5.43 10.68
N CYS A 23 2.05 4.52 11.31
CA CYS A 23 1.95 4.20 12.73
C CYS A 23 3.29 4.49 13.43
N SER A 24 3.90 5.63 13.14
CA SER A 24 5.25 5.95 13.63
C SER A 24 5.30 6.21 15.15
N CYS A 25 4.15 6.51 15.77
CA CYS A 25 4.02 6.81 17.19
C CYS A 25 3.67 5.58 18.05
N THR A 26 3.44 4.40 17.46
CA THR A 26 3.09 3.19 18.22
C THR A 26 4.32 2.51 18.81
N SER A 27 4.16 1.84 19.94
CA SER A 27 5.18 0.93 20.51
C SER A 27 5.12 -0.48 19.92
N PHE A 28 4.08 -0.78 19.13
CA PHE A 28 3.91 -2.09 18.48
C PHE A 28 4.65 -2.15 17.15
N GLN A 29 5.36 -3.25 16.92
CA GLN A 29 6.02 -3.50 15.64
C GLN A 29 5.06 -4.17 14.67
N HIS A 30 5.00 -3.66 13.45
CA HIS A 30 4.33 -4.34 12.35
C HIS A 30 5.09 -5.62 11.97
N ALA A 31 4.41 -6.64 11.47
CA ALA A 31 5.04 -7.90 11.05
C ALA A 31 6.11 -7.70 9.94
N GLY A 32 6.08 -6.55 9.25
CA GLY A 32 7.04 -6.15 8.24
C GLY A 32 6.87 -6.90 6.91
N THR A 33 7.69 -6.50 5.93
CA THR A 33 7.79 -7.16 4.62
C THR A 33 9.16 -6.89 4.01
N THR A 34 9.62 -7.78 3.15
CA THR A 34 10.79 -7.54 2.28
C THR A 34 10.38 -7.10 0.87
N ASP A 35 9.08 -7.16 0.57
CA ASP A 35 8.52 -6.76 -0.70
C ASP A 35 8.26 -5.24 -0.71
N VAL A 36 8.77 -4.56 -1.74
CA VAL A 36 8.55 -3.14 -2.05
C VAL A 36 7.47 -3.06 -3.12
N ASP A 37 6.23 -2.83 -2.72
CA ASP A 37 5.12 -2.62 -3.65
C ASP A 37 5.05 -1.13 -4.05
N VAL A 38 4.94 -0.83 -5.34
CA VAL A 38 4.77 0.55 -5.83
C VAL A 38 3.63 0.67 -6.85
N GLN A 39 2.86 1.74 -6.75
CA GLN A 39 1.80 2.14 -7.67
C GLN A 39 2.44 3.01 -8.76
N VAL A 40 2.27 2.68 -10.04
CA VAL A 40 3.02 3.31 -11.13
C VAL A 40 2.15 4.08 -12.14
N ASP A 41 0.90 4.40 -11.84
CA ASP A 41 0.02 5.12 -12.78
C ASP A 41 0.57 6.52 -13.09
N LEU A 42 1.12 7.23 -12.09
CA LEU A 42 1.76 8.52 -12.28
C LEU A 42 3.04 8.41 -13.12
N GLU A 43 3.83 7.35 -12.89
CA GLU A 43 5.03 7.06 -13.69
C GLU A 43 4.67 6.84 -15.17
N ILE A 44 3.59 6.09 -15.43
CA ILE A 44 3.07 5.85 -16.78
C ILE A 44 2.54 7.15 -17.40
N ALA A 45 1.83 7.98 -16.63
CA ALA A 45 1.27 9.23 -17.10
C ALA A 45 2.35 10.25 -17.52
N CYS A 46 3.54 10.20 -16.93
CA CYS A 46 4.69 11.00 -17.35
C CYS A 46 5.36 10.53 -18.65
N GLY A 47 4.93 9.38 -19.19
CA GLY A 47 5.40 8.84 -20.47
C GLY A 47 6.66 8.00 -20.40
N SER A 48 7.11 7.51 -21.55
CA SER A 48 8.16 6.49 -21.67
C SER A 48 9.51 6.90 -21.08
N VAL A 49 9.83 8.20 -21.05
CA VAL A 49 11.10 8.69 -20.46
C VAL A 49 11.21 8.31 -18.99
N ASN A 50 10.10 8.38 -18.24
CA ASN A 50 10.06 8.07 -16.82
C ASN A 50 10.17 6.56 -16.59
N THR A 51 9.41 5.75 -17.32
CA THR A 51 9.49 4.28 -17.21
C THR A 51 10.85 3.74 -17.64
N THR A 52 11.48 4.27 -18.68
CA THR A 52 12.86 3.89 -19.05
C THR A 52 13.86 4.29 -17.96
N ARG A 53 13.70 5.47 -17.35
CA ARG A 53 14.54 5.89 -16.21
C ARG A 53 14.37 4.96 -15.00
N LEU A 54 13.14 4.53 -14.70
CA LEU A 54 12.87 3.58 -13.63
C LEU A 54 13.55 2.24 -13.88
N GLU A 55 13.48 1.71 -15.11
CA GLU A 55 14.18 0.47 -15.47
C GLU A 55 15.70 0.62 -15.28
N GLN A 56 16.28 1.72 -15.75
CA GLN A 56 17.71 1.98 -15.58
C GLN A 56 18.10 2.12 -14.10
N ALA A 57 17.27 2.77 -13.29
CA ALA A 57 17.50 2.93 -11.85
C ALA A 57 17.44 1.59 -11.09
N LEU A 58 16.57 0.66 -11.51
CA LEU A 58 16.53 -0.70 -10.98
C LEU A 58 17.80 -1.47 -11.33
N ARG A 59 18.23 -1.46 -12.60
CA ARG A 59 19.47 -2.10 -13.04
C ARG A 59 20.70 -1.54 -12.33
N ASN A 60 20.80 -0.23 -12.21
CA ASN A 60 21.89 0.45 -11.50
C ASN A 60 21.92 0.11 -10.01
N ALA A 61 20.79 -0.32 -9.45
CA ALA A 61 20.66 -0.80 -8.07
C ALA A 61 20.75 -2.33 -7.96
N GLU A 62 21.25 -3.01 -9.00
CA GLU A 62 21.47 -4.46 -9.03
C GLU A 62 20.20 -5.30 -8.86
N PHE A 63 19.04 -4.73 -9.20
CA PHE A 63 17.83 -5.51 -9.36
C PHE A 63 17.83 -6.22 -10.71
N GLU A 64 17.40 -7.47 -10.72
CA GLU A 64 17.20 -8.29 -11.91
C GLU A 64 15.70 -8.51 -12.15
N PRO A 65 15.24 -8.49 -13.41
CA PRO A 65 13.84 -8.77 -13.73
C PRO A 65 13.49 -10.24 -13.48
N ASP A 66 12.30 -10.49 -12.95
CA ASP A 66 11.75 -11.85 -12.81
C ASP A 66 11.25 -12.34 -14.18
N SER A 67 11.77 -13.48 -14.64
CA SER A 67 11.47 -14.04 -15.96
C SER A 67 10.02 -14.51 -16.14
N GLN A 68 9.29 -14.72 -15.05
CA GLN A 68 7.88 -15.16 -15.06
C GLN A 68 6.91 -14.04 -14.74
N ARG A 69 7.38 -12.97 -14.08
CA ARG A 69 6.55 -11.86 -13.61
C ARG A 69 7.19 -10.54 -14.03
N VAL A 70 6.81 -10.03 -15.19
CA VAL A 70 7.39 -8.78 -15.74
C VAL A 70 7.19 -7.55 -14.86
N TRP A 71 6.25 -7.61 -13.91
CA TRP A 71 6.02 -6.57 -12.92
C TRP A 71 6.92 -6.67 -11.68
N ARG A 72 7.81 -7.66 -11.63
CA ARG A 72 8.63 -7.95 -10.46
C ARG A 72 10.11 -7.91 -10.82
N TRP A 73 10.86 -7.26 -9.96
CA TRP A 73 12.31 -7.24 -9.97
C TRP A 73 12.83 -7.71 -8.63
N THR A 74 13.98 -8.37 -8.60
CA THR A 74 14.54 -8.94 -7.38
C THR A 74 15.98 -8.54 -7.19
N ALA A 75 16.36 -8.25 -5.94
CA ALA A 75 17.74 -8.07 -5.54
C ALA A 75 18.03 -8.93 -4.31
N THR A 76 19.26 -9.47 -4.24
CA THR A 76 19.72 -10.16 -3.04
C THR A 76 20.15 -9.13 -2.01
N SER A 77 19.57 -9.19 -0.81
CA SER A 77 19.98 -8.33 0.30
C SER A 77 21.33 -8.76 0.85
N SER A 78 22.04 -7.83 1.50
CA SER A 78 23.25 -8.12 2.26
C SER A 78 23.00 -9.07 3.45
N ALA A 79 21.74 -9.18 3.91
CA ALA A 79 21.33 -10.16 4.90
C ALA A 79 21.23 -11.57 4.26
N PRO A 80 21.92 -12.59 4.79
CA PRO A 80 21.92 -13.94 4.21
C PRO A 80 20.50 -14.48 3.99
N GLY A 81 20.24 -14.94 2.76
CA GLY A 81 18.98 -15.58 2.38
C GLY A 81 17.78 -14.63 2.22
N THR A 82 17.98 -13.31 2.29
CA THR A 82 16.89 -12.34 2.12
C THR A 82 16.84 -11.82 0.68
N VAL A 83 15.69 -11.98 0.03
CA VAL A 83 15.43 -11.45 -1.32
C VAL A 83 14.44 -10.30 -1.22
N VAL A 84 14.85 -9.13 -1.71
CA VAL A 84 13.97 -7.96 -1.85
C VAL A 84 13.25 -8.10 -3.18
N LYS A 85 11.92 -8.00 -3.17
CA LYS A 85 11.11 -7.98 -4.40
C LYS A 85 10.55 -6.58 -4.60
N PHE A 86 10.80 -5.98 -5.75
CA PHE A 86 10.23 -4.72 -6.16
C PHE A 86 9.09 -5.00 -7.14
N GLU A 87 7.84 -4.74 -6.72
CA GLU A 87 6.64 -5.07 -7.49
C GLU A 87 5.92 -3.80 -7.97
N MET A 88 5.62 -3.73 -9.27
CA MET A 88 4.94 -2.60 -9.89
C MET A 88 3.46 -2.91 -10.14
N LEU A 89 2.60 -2.07 -9.60
CA LEU A 89 1.15 -2.23 -9.62
C LEU A 89 0.52 -1.03 -10.35
N ALA A 90 -0.44 -1.29 -11.22
CA ALA A 90 -1.19 -0.26 -11.94
C ALA A 90 -2.71 -0.38 -11.68
N ASP A 91 -3.48 0.68 -11.92
CA ASP A 91 -4.95 0.63 -11.88
C ASP A 91 -5.58 1.37 -13.07
N LEU A 92 -5.23 0.93 -14.27
CA LEU A 92 -5.66 1.56 -15.51
C LEU A 92 -7.08 1.11 -15.91
N GLY A 93 -8.02 2.04 -15.98
CA GLY A 93 -9.44 1.77 -16.28
C GLY A 93 -9.69 1.10 -17.63
N ASN A 94 -8.84 1.37 -18.62
CA ASN A 94 -8.90 0.81 -19.97
C ASN A 94 -8.19 -0.55 -20.14
N VAL A 95 -7.52 -1.06 -19.10
CA VAL A 95 -6.82 -2.35 -19.12
C VAL A 95 -7.62 -3.36 -18.28
N PRO A 96 -7.76 -4.64 -18.68
CA PRO A 96 -8.43 -5.65 -17.86
C PRO A 96 -7.75 -5.82 -16.49
N ALA A 97 -8.50 -6.22 -15.47
CA ALA A 97 -7.92 -6.56 -14.17
C ALA A 97 -6.97 -7.76 -14.29
N GLU A 98 -5.90 -7.78 -13.50
CA GLU A 98 -4.83 -8.79 -13.47
C GLU A 98 -4.01 -8.92 -14.75
N ALA A 99 -4.34 -8.13 -15.79
CA ALA A 99 -3.54 -8.09 -17.01
C ALA A 99 -2.19 -7.41 -16.76
N THR A 100 -1.21 -7.83 -17.55
CA THR A 100 0.10 -7.19 -17.59
C THR A 100 0.04 -5.91 -18.44
N VAL A 101 0.61 -4.83 -17.91
CA VAL A 101 0.89 -3.58 -18.62
C VAL A 101 2.37 -3.57 -18.97
N LYS A 102 2.70 -3.42 -20.25
CA LYS A 102 4.08 -3.20 -20.71
C LYS A 102 4.29 -1.70 -20.94
N PHE A 103 5.51 -1.23 -20.69
CA PHE A 103 5.84 0.17 -20.88
C PHE A 103 6.58 0.38 -22.19
N ASP A 104 6.18 1.40 -22.93
CA ASP A 104 6.87 1.81 -24.16
C ASP A 104 8.30 2.24 -23.82
N GLY A 105 9.27 1.80 -24.63
CA GLY A 105 10.69 2.14 -24.43
C GLY A 105 11.38 1.37 -23.30
N CYS A 106 10.72 0.36 -22.72
CA CYS A 106 11.32 -0.55 -21.74
C CYS A 106 11.51 -1.95 -22.32
N ASP A 107 12.58 -2.62 -21.91
CA ASP A 107 12.88 -3.98 -22.38
C ASP A 107 12.15 -5.02 -21.53
N GLN A 108 12.21 -4.87 -20.21
CA GLN A 108 11.71 -5.88 -19.26
C GLN A 108 10.82 -5.29 -18.16
N LEU A 109 10.66 -3.97 -18.13
CA LEU A 109 9.80 -3.29 -17.16
C LEU A 109 8.32 -3.39 -17.57
N GLY A 110 7.47 -3.73 -16.60
CA GLY A 110 6.02 -3.69 -16.73
C GLY A 110 5.33 -3.61 -15.37
N ALA A 111 4.01 -3.63 -15.36
CA ALA A 111 3.19 -3.69 -14.15
C ALA A 111 2.07 -4.72 -14.28
N VAL A 112 1.48 -5.09 -13.15
CA VAL A 112 0.22 -5.85 -13.11
C VAL A 112 -0.93 -4.92 -12.74
N ASN A 113 -2.03 -4.98 -13.50
CA ASN A 113 -3.17 -4.10 -13.32
C ASN A 113 -4.07 -4.59 -12.17
N LEU A 114 -3.87 -4.08 -10.96
CA LEU A 114 -4.60 -4.47 -9.76
C LEU A 114 -5.58 -3.38 -9.31
N ARG A 115 -6.87 -3.72 -9.40
CA ARG A 115 -7.97 -2.83 -9.02
C ARG A 115 -7.91 -2.42 -7.55
N GLY A 116 -8.13 -1.14 -7.31
CA GLY A 116 -8.08 -0.49 -6.01
C GLY A 116 -6.69 0.02 -5.64
N THR A 117 -5.63 -0.32 -6.37
CA THR A 117 -4.31 0.30 -6.12
C THR A 117 -4.29 1.77 -6.52
N GLY A 118 -5.20 2.23 -7.40
CA GLY A 118 -5.35 3.65 -7.76
C GLY A 118 -5.79 4.55 -6.61
N PHE A 119 -6.33 4.02 -5.50
CA PHE A 119 -6.55 4.84 -4.30
C PHE A 119 -5.23 5.35 -3.72
N ALA A 120 -4.15 4.57 -3.83
CA ALA A 120 -2.84 4.93 -3.30
C ALA A 120 -2.21 6.12 -4.05
N SER A 121 -2.41 6.22 -5.37
CA SER A 121 -1.85 7.32 -6.17
C SER A 121 -2.62 8.64 -6.07
N ARG A 122 -3.80 8.63 -5.43
CA ARG A 122 -4.64 9.81 -5.23
C ARG A 122 -4.65 10.32 -3.79
N ASP A 123 -3.90 9.68 -2.90
CA ASP A 123 -3.70 10.10 -1.52
C ASP A 123 -2.23 9.90 -1.18
N VAL A 124 -1.43 10.93 -1.45
CA VAL A 124 0.04 10.85 -1.50
C VAL A 124 0.66 11.86 -0.55
N GLU A 125 1.60 11.39 0.25
CA GLU A 125 2.53 12.21 1.02
C GLU A 125 3.96 11.98 0.56
N VAL A 126 4.74 13.05 0.46
CA VAL A 126 6.19 12.93 0.23
C VAL A 126 6.86 12.61 1.57
N ARG A 127 7.63 11.53 1.60
CA ARG A 127 8.45 11.14 2.75
C ARG A 127 9.92 11.13 2.33
N GLU A 128 10.81 11.37 3.30
CA GLU A 128 12.26 11.36 3.12
C GLU A 128 12.89 10.22 3.94
N PRO A 129 12.74 8.94 3.55
CA PRO A 129 13.46 7.86 4.20
C PRO A 129 14.97 8.11 4.18
N ARG A 130 15.59 7.88 5.33
CA ARG A 130 17.04 7.99 5.55
C ARG A 130 17.60 6.61 5.85
N THR A 131 18.66 6.24 5.16
CA THR A 131 19.38 5.00 5.42
C THR A 131 20.89 5.24 5.37
N ARG A 132 21.67 4.35 5.97
CA ARG A 132 23.13 4.40 5.94
C ARG A 132 23.67 3.12 5.35
N VAL A 133 24.38 3.22 4.23
CA VAL A 133 25.00 2.09 3.53
C VAL A 133 26.49 2.33 3.44
N GLY A 134 27.31 1.40 3.93
CA GLY A 134 28.77 1.54 3.92
C GLY A 134 29.29 2.79 4.64
N GLY A 135 28.55 3.29 5.63
CA GLY A 135 28.89 4.52 6.36
C GLY A 135 28.45 5.83 5.69
N VAL A 136 27.91 5.77 4.46
CA VAL A 136 27.37 6.92 3.73
C VAL A 136 25.88 7.04 4.00
N GLU A 137 25.42 8.25 4.35
CA GLU A 137 23.99 8.54 4.48
C GLU A 137 23.37 8.72 3.10
N HIS A 138 22.25 8.03 2.88
CA HIS A 138 21.41 8.16 1.72
C HIS A 138 20.05 8.68 2.16
N VAL A 139 19.65 9.79 1.56
CA VAL A 139 18.33 10.39 1.72
C VAL A 139 17.68 10.39 0.35
N ALA A 140 16.42 9.99 0.29
CA ALA A 140 15.65 9.99 -0.93
C ALA A 140 14.23 10.44 -0.65
N GLU A 141 13.72 11.38 -1.44
CA GLU A 141 12.29 11.69 -1.45
C GLU A 141 11.54 10.58 -2.19
N VAL A 142 10.44 10.11 -1.60
CA VAL A 142 9.59 9.08 -2.17
C VAL A 142 8.13 9.46 -1.91
N ASN A 143 7.29 9.29 -2.93
CA ASN A 143 5.84 9.36 -2.74
C ASN A 143 5.37 8.12 -1.98
N VAL A 144 4.63 8.31 -0.91
CA VAL A 144 4.07 7.25 -0.09
C VAL A 144 2.57 7.46 -0.01
N THR A 145 1.78 6.39 -0.11
CA THR A 145 0.34 6.51 0.10
C THR A 145 0.04 6.93 1.54
N ALA A 146 -0.82 7.92 1.69
CA ALA A 146 -1.33 8.34 2.99
C ALA A 146 -2.41 7.38 3.49
N LEU A 147 -2.93 7.68 4.68
CA LEU A 147 -3.81 6.78 5.45
C LEU A 147 -5.05 6.33 4.68
N ALA A 148 -5.73 7.25 3.98
CA ALA A 148 -6.98 6.94 3.30
C ALA A 148 -6.76 6.03 2.07
N GLY A 149 -5.75 6.36 1.26
CA GLY A 149 -5.34 5.61 0.08
C GLY A 149 -4.88 4.20 0.46
N PHE A 150 -4.09 4.09 1.53
CA PHE A 150 -3.62 2.82 2.07
C PHE A 150 -4.80 1.91 2.46
N LEU A 151 -5.72 2.41 3.28
CA LEU A 151 -6.85 1.63 3.79
C LEU A 151 -7.77 1.15 2.66
N LEU A 152 -8.08 2.02 1.70
CA LEU A 152 -8.92 1.62 0.56
C LEU A 152 -8.22 0.63 -0.37
N ALA A 153 -6.93 0.83 -0.65
CA ALA A 153 -6.15 -0.12 -1.45
C ALA A 153 -6.06 -1.50 -0.77
N LYS A 154 -5.85 -1.53 0.55
CA LYS A 154 -5.87 -2.78 1.33
C LYS A 154 -7.25 -3.41 1.38
N CYS A 155 -8.33 -2.64 1.52
CA CYS A 155 -9.69 -3.17 1.47
C CYS A 155 -10.00 -3.80 0.10
N ALA A 156 -9.55 -3.18 -0.99
CA ALA A 156 -9.69 -3.74 -2.34
C ALA A 156 -8.93 -5.07 -2.48
N ALA A 157 -7.69 -5.13 -1.99
CA ALA A 157 -6.88 -6.35 -1.95
C ALA A 157 -7.51 -7.44 -1.07
N ALA A 158 -7.95 -7.11 0.14
CA ALA A 158 -8.61 -8.04 1.04
C ALA A 158 -9.86 -8.67 0.41
N ARG A 159 -10.64 -7.85 -0.32
CA ARG A 159 -11.83 -8.31 -1.05
C ARG A 159 -11.51 -9.22 -2.22
N SER A 160 -10.46 -8.92 -3.00
CA SER A 160 -10.13 -9.68 -4.21
C SER A 160 -9.45 -11.01 -3.91
N ARG A 161 -8.36 -11.00 -3.13
CA ARG A 161 -7.52 -12.18 -2.89
C ARG A 161 -7.75 -12.88 -1.56
N ARG A 162 -8.44 -12.24 -0.61
CA ARG A 162 -8.80 -12.80 0.72
C ARG A 162 -7.61 -13.41 1.48
N LYS A 163 -6.44 -12.78 1.39
CA LYS A 163 -5.26 -13.24 2.14
C LYS A 163 -5.31 -12.70 3.58
N PRO A 164 -4.98 -13.51 4.61
CA PRO A 164 -4.98 -13.06 6.01
C PRO A 164 -4.14 -11.81 6.27
N LYS A 165 -3.01 -11.66 5.55
CA LYS A 165 -2.12 -10.50 5.71
C LYS A 165 -2.78 -9.16 5.41
N ASP A 166 -3.74 -9.09 4.48
CA ASP A 166 -4.43 -7.83 4.18
C ASP A 166 -5.30 -7.38 5.35
N TRP A 167 -6.00 -8.32 5.97
CA TRP A 167 -6.82 -8.05 7.15
C TRP A 167 -5.96 -7.66 8.35
N TYR A 168 -4.79 -8.29 8.50
CA TYR A 168 -3.82 -7.90 9.51
C TYR A 168 -3.34 -6.46 9.30
N ASP A 169 -2.92 -6.10 8.09
CA ASP A 169 -2.45 -4.74 7.77
C ASP A 169 -3.54 -3.69 8.06
N ILE A 170 -4.80 -3.97 7.67
CA ILE A 170 -5.95 -3.09 7.95
C ILE A 170 -6.16 -2.94 9.46
N ALA A 171 -6.23 -4.05 10.19
CA ALA A 171 -6.47 -4.03 11.63
C ALA A 171 -5.36 -3.29 12.38
N PHE A 172 -4.10 -3.55 12.02
CA PHE A 172 -2.94 -2.90 12.62
C PHE A 172 -3.00 -1.38 12.41
N VAL A 173 -3.22 -0.92 11.17
CA VAL A 173 -3.28 0.52 10.89
C VAL A 173 -4.48 1.19 11.54
N LEU A 174 -5.66 0.55 11.56
CA LEU A 174 -6.82 1.11 12.26
C LEU A 174 -6.54 1.30 13.77
N LEU A 175 -5.83 0.38 14.41
CA LEU A 175 -5.54 0.44 15.84
C LEU A 175 -4.39 1.38 16.21
N HIS A 176 -3.45 1.62 15.29
CA HIS A 176 -2.16 2.23 15.62
C HIS A 176 -1.76 3.43 14.75
N ASN A 177 -2.61 3.86 13.81
CA ASN A 177 -2.30 5.04 12.99
C ASN A 177 -2.09 6.30 13.83
N ASP A 178 -1.24 7.17 13.32
CA ASP A 178 -0.86 8.43 13.98
C ASP A 178 -2.00 9.47 13.98
N ALA A 179 -3.11 9.24 13.27
CA ALA A 179 -4.24 10.18 13.18
C ALA A 179 -5.22 10.11 14.36
N GLY A 180 -5.11 9.10 15.24
CA GLY A 180 -5.95 9.00 16.46
C GLY A 180 -6.79 7.73 16.57
N GLY A 181 -6.64 6.78 15.65
CA GLY A 181 -7.28 5.46 15.72
C GLY A 181 -8.37 5.25 14.67
N PRO A 182 -9.32 4.31 14.88
CA PRO A 182 -10.22 3.86 13.82
C PRO A 182 -11.20 4.92 13.32
N ASN A 183 -11.70 5.79 14.20
CA ASN A 183 -12.68 6.81 13.84
C ASN A 183 -12.03 7.91 12.98
N ASP A 184 -10.85 8.39 13.37
CA ASP A 184 -10.11 9.40 12.60
C ASP A 184 -9.63 8.84 11.26
N ALA A 185 -9.23 7.57 11.24
CA ALA A 185 -8.93 6.87 9.99
C ALA A 185 -10.14 6.77 9.05
N ALA A 186 -11.33 6.48 9.59
CA ALA A 186 -12.56 6.47 8.80
C ALA A 186 -12.93 7.87 8.30
N GLN A 187 -12.74 8.90 9.12
CA GLN A 187 -12.97 10.29 8.73
C GLN A 187 -12.01 10.72 7.61
N ALA A 188 -10.72 10.40 7.70
CA ALA A 188 -9.75 10.66 6.64
C ALA A 188 -10.15 10.02 5.30
N VAL A 189 -10.69 8.79 5.33
CA VAL A 189 -11.23 8.14 4.12
C VAL A 189 -12.43 8.88 3.55
N LEU A 190 -13.35 9.34 4.40
CA LEU A 190 -14.52 10.10 3.97
C LEU A 190 -14.15 11.48 3.43
N ASP A 191 -13.20 12.16 4.05
CA ASP A 191 -12.73 13.47 3.60
C ASP A 191 -12.05 13.37 2.23
N GLN A 192 -11.26 12.31 2.01
CA GLN A 192 -10.51 12.14 0.76
C GLN A 192 -11.36 11.52 -0.37
N PHE A 193 -12.25 10.57 -0.06
CA PHE A 193 -12.93 9.74 -1.07
C PHE A 193 -14.44 9.62 -0.86
N GLY A 194 -15.04 10.39 0.04
CA GLY A 194 -16.45 10.29 0.43
C GLY A 194 -17.43 10.41 -0.73
N ASP A 195 -17.21 11.38 -1.63
CA ASP A 195 -18.10 11.61 -2.78
C ASP A 195 -18.12 10.42 -3.75
N GLU A 196 -16.96 9.84 -4.04
CA GLU A 196 -16.84 8.66 -4.89
C GLU A 196 -17.50 7.44 -4.22
N LEU A 197 -17.25 7.23 -2.92
CA LEU A 197 -17.82 6.12 -2.17
C LEU A 197 -19.36 6.25 -2.02
N ALA A 198 -19.89 7.48 -1.97
CA ALA A 198 -21.32 7.74 -2.00
C ALA A 198 -21.92 7.39 -3.37
N GLY A 199 -21.25 7.74 -4.47
CA GLY A 199 -21.61 7.33 -5.82
C GLY A 199 -21.64 5.81 -6.01
N VAL A 200 -20.68 5.09 -5.42
CA VAL A 200 -20.66 3.62 -5.41
C VAL A 200 -21.83 3.04 -4.61
N ARG A 201 -22.25 3.66 -3.50
CA ARG A 201 -23.41 3.21 -2.69
C ARG A 201 -24.75 3.43 -3.39
N ALA A 202 -24.86 4.45 -4.26
CA ALA A 202 -26.04 4.66 -5.09
C ALA A 202 -26.16 3.63 -6.24
N GLY A 203 -25.02 3.14 -6.77
CA GLY A 203 -24.98 2.11 -7.82
C GLY A 203 -24.92 0.66 -7.33
N CYS A 204 -24.39 0.41 -6.12
CA CYS A 204 -24.19 -0.92 -5.54
C CYS A 204 -24.69 -0.97 -4.08
N ARG A 205 -25.77 -1.71 -3.82
CA ARG A 205 -26.29 -2.00 -2.47
C ARG A 205 -25.41 -3.00 -1.68
N SER A 206 -24.14 -2.69 -1.41
CA SER A 206 -23.33 -3.55 -0.52
C SER A 206 -22.35 -2.79 0.40
N ARG A 207 -22.83 -2.50 1.62
CA ARG A 207 -22.26 -2.86 2.93
C ARG A 207 -20.78 -2.61 3.28
N LEU A 208 -20.01 -1.75 2.61
CA LEU A 208 -18.67 -1.40 3.10
C LEU A 208 -18.66 -0.37 4.25
N ALA A 209 -19.67 0.49 4.34
CA ALA A 209 -19.69 1.55 5.35
C ALA A 209 -20.44 1.21 6.65
N VAL A 210 -21.06 0.03 6.72
CA VAL A 210 -21.76 -0.41 7.93
C VAL A 210 -20.74 -0.87 8.98
N SER A 211 -19.54 -1.30 8.59
CA SER A 211 -18.56 -1.83 9.54
C SER A 211 -17.70 -0.79 10.24
N LEU A 212 -17.64 0.45 9.73
CA LEU A 212 -16.86 1.54 10.36
C LEU A 212 -17.71 2.43 11.28
N HIS A 213 -19.03 2.31 11.24
CA HIS A 213 -19.95 3.08 12.07
C HIS A 213 -20.46 2.33 13.33
N ASP A 214 -20.14 1.05 13.49
CA ASP A 214 -20.78 0.16 14.47
C ASP A 214 -19.83 -0.33 15.58
N THR A 215 -19.03 0.57 16.16
CA THR A 215 -18.25 0.31 17.38
C THR A 215 -18.92 0.81 18.66
N ASN A 216 -20.14 1.36 18.59
CA ASN A 216 -20.89 1.82 19.78
C ASN A 216 -21.59 0.69 20.57
N GLY A 217 -21.23 -0.57 20.36
CA GLY A 217 -21.97 -1.73 20.87
C GLY A 217 -21.20 -2.71 21.75
N VAL A 218 -20.02 -2.38 22.28
CA VAL A 218 -19.30 -3.29 23.19
C VAL A 218 -19.58 -2.89 24.65
N PRO A 219 -20.36 -3.67 25.43
CA PRO A 219 -20.54 -3.39 26.84
C PRO A 219 -19.26 -3.73 27.61
N PRO A 220 -18.94 -3.02 28.71
CA PRO A 220 -17.72 -3.24 29.48
C PRO A 220 -17.73 -4.62 30.15
N PRO A 221 -16.56 -5.26 30.38
CA PRO A 221 -16.51 -6.57 30.99
C PRO A 221 -16.70 -6.44 32.50
N GLY A 222 -17.84 -6.88 33.01
CA GLY A 222 -18.05 -6.97 34.46
C GLY A 222 -19.51 -7.06 34.89
N GLY A 223 -20.05 -8.27 34.93
CA GLY A 223 -21.35 -8.55 35.55
C GLY A 223 -21.44 -10.01 35.95
N ARG A 224 -21.32 -10.29 37.25
CA ARG A 224 -21.42 -11.63 37.84
C ARG A 224 -22.79 -12.25 37.54
N LEU A 225 -22.81 -13.48 37.03
CA LEU A 225 -24.00 -14.33 37.01
C LEU A 225 -24.33 -14.75 38.46
N ALA A 226 -25.35 -14.13 39.04
CA ALA A 226 -26.05 -14.69 40.19
C ALA A 226 -26.98 -15.80 39.68
N ALA A 227 -26.66 -17.05 40.01
CA ALA A 227 -27.57 -18.16 39.82
C ALA A 227 -28.69 -18.07 40.87
N SER A 228 -29.93 -18.06 40.42
CA SER A 228 -31.10 -18.44 41.21
C SER A 228 -31.97 -19.28 40.30
N MET A 229 -32.03 -20.58 40.58
CA MET A 229 -33.14 -21.44 40.17
C MET A 229 -33.63 -22.16 41.42
N GLU A 230 -34.82 -21.76 41.86
CA GLU A 230 -35.75 -22.61 42.58
C GLU A 230 -36.31 -23.66 41.60
N GLY A 231 -36.52 -24.87 42.11
CA GLY A 231 -37.02 -26.05 41.41
C GLY A 231 -36.57 -27.31 42.09
#